data_AF-A0A2D5UGH8-F1
#
_entry.id   AF-A0A2D5UGH8-F1
#
_cell.length_a   1.000
_cell.length_b   1.000
_cell.length_c   1.000
_cell.angle_alpha   90.00
_cell.angle_beta   90.00
_cell.angle_gamma   90.00
#
_symmetry.space_group_name_H-M   'P 1'
#
loop_
_entity.id
_entity.type
_entity.pdbx_description
1 polymer ?
#
loop_
_entity_poly.entity_id
_entity_poly.type
_entity_poly.pdbx_seq_one_letter_code
_entity_poly.pdbx_strand_id
1 'polypeptide(L)'
;ALLPERDRVQVEAEGFIVANPVKFQDGEYESYTTASRSGDVVRFALKAPDSGGGIYYFFAAGGGVFILGTGLAFWIRGRRKQELTLQAKRDELVRAIAALDDRRAQGEISDSEFESVRVSRFERLREISR
;
A
#
# COMPACT_ATOMS: atom_id res chain seq x y z
N ALA A 1 -25.90 8.56 10.00
CA ALA A 1 -27.16 8.17 9.36
C ALA A 1 -26.88 7.88 7.90
N LEU A 2 -26.85 6.61 7.51
CA LEU A 2 -26.56 6.16 6.15
C LEU A 2 -27.68 5.18 5.76
N LEU A 3 -28.75 5.69 5.17
CA LEU A 3 -29.69 4.87 4.41
C LEU A 3 -29.31 5.06 2.94
N PRO A 4 -28.58 4.12 2.31
CA PRO A 4 -28.22 4.24 0.91
C PRO A 4 -29.41 3.87 0.03
N GLU A 5 -29.64 4.70 -0.99
CA GLU A 5 -30.32 4.39 -2.25
C GLU A 5 -31.57 3.51 -2.19
N ARG A 6 -32.73 4.18 -2.26
CA ARG A 6 -34.09 3.63 -2.40
C ARG A 6 -34.33 2.82 -3.69
N ASP A 7 -33.33 2.66 -4.55
CA ASP A 7 -33.49 2.21 -5.95
C ASP A 7 -33.13 0.73 -6.19
N ARG A 8 -32.98 -0.07 -5.12
CA ARG A 8 -32.36 -1.41 -5.22
C ARG A 8 -33.21 -2.59 -4.71
N VAL A 9 -34.46 -2.35 -4.33
CA VAL A 9 -35.36 -3.43 -3.90
C VAL A 9 -36.32 -3.74 -5.04
N GLN A 10 -35.98 -4.73 -5.85
CA GLN A 10 -36.88 -5.29 -6.85
C GLN A 10 -37.85 -6.24 -6.16
N VAL A 11 -39.12 -5.85 -6.10
CA VAL A 11 -40.20 -6.73 -5.63
C VAL A 11 -40.67 -7.56 -6.83
N GLU A 12 -40.16 -8.78 -6.95
CA GLU A 12 -40.74 -9.76 -7.87
C GLU A 12 -41.92 -10.44 -7.17
N ALA A 13 -43.13 -10.14 -7.63
CA ALA A 13 -44.33 -10.82 -7.22
C ALA A 13 -45.06 -11.36 -8.47
N GLU A 14 -45.08 -12.68 -8.62
CA GLU A 14 -45.78 -13.34 -9.73
C GLU A 14 -47.27 -12.92 -9.76
N GLY A 15 -47.74 -12.40 -10.89
CA GLY A 15 -49.14 -11.99 -11.08
C GLY A 15 -49.48 -10.54 -10.65
N PHE A 16 -48.49 -9.70 -10.35
CA PHE A 16 -48.68 -8.27 -10.09
C PHE A 16 -48.32 -7.44 -11.33
N ILE A 17 -49.20 -6.51 -11.70
CA ILE A 17 -48.98 -5.55 -12.80
C ILE A 17 -48.62 -4.20 -12.16
N VAL A 18 -47.54 -3.58 -12.65
CA VAL A 18 -47.14 -2.22 -12.27
C VAL A 18 -48.24 -1.26 -12.73
N ALA A 19 -48.95 -0.68 -11.76
CA ALA A 19 -49.99 0.30 -12.00
C ALA A 19 -49.40 1.73 -11.92
N ASN A 20 -50.25 2.73 -12.21
CA ASN A 20 -49.80 4.12 -12.21
C ASN A 20 -49.18 4.50 -10.85
N PRO A 21 -48.05 5.23 -10.85
CA PRO A 21 -47.39 5.64 -9.62
C PRO A 21 -48.31 6.54 -8.80
N VAL A 22 -48.36 6.29 -7.48
CA VAL A 22 -49.16 7.08 -6.56
C VAL A 22 -48.28 8.19 -6.00
N LYS A 23 -48.71 9.44 -6.20
CA LYS A 23 -48.02 10.62 -5.66
C LYS A 23 -48.53 10.91 -4.26
N PHE A 24 -47.64 10.86 -3.28
CA PHE A 24 -47.87 11.38 -1.93
C PHE A 24 -47.11 12.71 -1.75
N GLN A 25 -47.37 13.44 -0.66
CA GLN A 25 -46.67 14.70 -0.37
C GLN A 25 -45.14 14.52 -0.29
N ASP A 26 -44.68 13.32 0.07
CA ASP A 26 -43.27 13.00 0.28
C ASP A 26 -42.59 12.35 -0.94
N GLY A 27 -43.31 12.13 -2.05
CA GLY A 27 -42.75 11.55 -3.28
C GLY A 27 -43.70 10.65 -4.08
N GLU A 28 -43.19 10.12 -5.19
CA GLU A 28 -43.90 9.17 -6.05
C GLU A 28 -43.51 7.73 -5.69
N TYR A 29 -44.50 6.85 -5.57
CA TYR A 29 -44.30 5.45 -5.19
C TYR A 29 -44.91 4.55 -6.24
N GLU A 30 -44.19 3.49 -6.62
CA GLU A 30 -44.72 2.46 -7.51
C GLU A 30 -45.87 1.72 -6.83
N SER A 31 -46.96 1.53 -7.57
CA SER A 31 -48.10 0.74 -7.09
C SER A 31 -48.17 -0.57 -7.86
N TYR A 32 -48.41 -1.66 -7.14
CA TYR A 32 -48.51 -2.99 -7.71
C TYR A 32 -49.93 -3.48 -7.49
N THR A 33 -50.63 -3.86 -8.57
CA THR A 33 -52.01 -4.35 -8.49
C THR A 33 -52.07 -5.80 -8.95
N THR A 34 -52.84 -6.62 -8.22
CA THR A 34 -53.11 -8.00 -8.60
C THR A 34 -54.60 -8.31 -8.46
N ALA A 35 -55.11 -9.21 -9.28
CA ALA A 35 -56.46 -9.73 -9.14
C ALA A 35 -56.48 -10.82 -8.05
N SER A 36 -56.65 -10.42 -6.79
CA SER A 36 -56.78 -11.36 -5.66
C SER A 36 -58.23 -11.43 -5.16
N ARG A 37 -58.65 -12.60 -4.70
CA ARG A 37 -59.93 -12.83 -4.03
C ARG A 37 -59.75 -12.71 -2.52
N SER A 38 -60.84 -12.40 -1.81
CA SER A 38 -60.84 -12.40 -0.35
C SER A 38 -60.45 -13.79 0.17
N GLY A 39 -59.33 -13.87 0.90
CA GLY A 39 -58.75 -15.13 1.39
C GLY A 39 -57.44 -15.55 0.72
N ASP A 40 -57.00 -14.86 -0.35
CA ASP A 40 -55.72 -15.15 -0.98
C ASP A 40 -54.52 -14.72 -0.12
N VAL A 41 -53.49 -15.57 -0.07
CA VAL A 41 -52.24 -15.28 0.64
C VAL A 41 -51.23 -14.71 -0.34
N VAL A 42 -50.99 -13.40 -0.25
CA VAL A 42 -49.94 -12.72 -1.02
C VAL A 42 -48.59 -12.97 -0.36
N ARG A 43 -47.62 -13.50 -1.12
CA ARG A 43 -46.24 -13.68 -0.68
C ARG A 43 -45.34 -12.69 -1.41
N PHE A 44 -44.60 -11.89 -0.63
CA PHE A 44 -43.59 -10.99 -1.16
C PHE A 44 -42.22 -11.65 -1.02
N ALA A 45 -41.51 -11.84 -2.14
CA ALA A 45 -40.12 -12.26 -2.12
C ALA A 45 -39.24 -11.01 -2.27
N LEU A 46 -38.52 -10.65 -1.20
CA LEU A 46 -37.54 -9.58 -1.23
C LEU A 46 -36.20 -10.17 -1.68
N LYS A 47 -35.79 -9.90 -2.91
CA LYS A 47 -34.45 -10.27 -3.40
C LYS A 47 -33.46 -9.18 -2.99
N ALA A 48 -32.46 -9.53 -2.18
CA ALA A 48 -31.36 -8.61 -1.89
C ALA A 48 -30.57 -8.34 -3.18
N PRO A 49 -30.13 -7.09 -3.42
CA PRO A 49 -29.37 -6.75 -4.61
C PRO A 49 -28.07 -7.55 -4.66
N ASP A 50 -27.69 -8.02 -5.86
CA ASP A 50 -26.47 -8.80 -6.09
C ASP A 50 -25.24 -7.98 -5.63
N SER A 51 -24.69 -8.32 -4.46
CA SER A 51 -23.57 -7.62 -3.83
C SER A 51 -22.20 -7.94 -4.46
N GLY A 52 -22.20 -8.50 -5.68
CA GLY A 52 -20.99 -9.02 -6.35
C GLY A 52 -19.94 -7.94 -6.67
N GLY A 53 -20.31 -6.67 -6.71
CA GLY A 53 -19.40 -5.57 -7.03
C GLY A 53 -18.37 -5.27 -5.93
N GLY A 54 -18.67 -5.52 -4.65
CA GLY A 54 -17.85 -5.02 -3.54
C GLY A 54 -16.49 -5.72 -3.39
N ILE A 55 -16.45 -7.04 -3.58
CA ILE A 55 -15.27 -7.85 -3.24
C ILE A 55 -14.07 -7.60 -4.16
N TYR A 56 -14.32 -7.27 -5.44
CA TYR A 56 -13.27 -6.93 -6.39
C TYR A 56 -12.54 -5.64 -5.99
N TYR A 57 -13.26 -4.64 -5.48
CA TYR A 57 -12.63 -3.41 -4.98
C TYR A 57 -11.80 -3.67 -3.72
N PHE A 58 -12.23 -4.56 -2.84
CA PHE A 58 -11.43 -4.96 -1.68
C PHE A 58 -10.12 -5.63 -2.10
N PHE A 59 -10.14 -6.56 -3.06
CA PHE A 59 -8.93 -7.20 -3.55
C PHE A 59 -8.03 -6.23 -4.35
N ALA A 60 -8.62 -5.35 -5.18
CA ALA A 60 -7.86 -4.35 -5.92
C ALA A 60 -7.18 -3.35 -4.98
N ALA A 61 -7.91 -2.84 -3.98
CA ALA A 61 -7.36 -1.93 -2.98
C ALA A 61 -6.30 -2.63 -2.10
N GLY A 62 -6.60 -3.84 -1.62
CA GLY A 62 -5.66 -4.63 -0.81
C GLY A 62 -4.38 -4.99 -1.55
N GLY A 63 -4.50 -5.43 -2.81
CA GLY A 63 -3.37 -5.72 -3.69
C GLY A 63 -2.52 -4.49 -3.97
N GLY A 64 -3.16 -3.33 -4.21
CA GLY A 64 -2.45 -2.06 -4.41
C GLY A 64 -1.63 -1.65 -3.20
N VAL A 65 -2.21 -1.72 -2.00
CA VAL A 65 -1.49 -1.43 -0.74
C VAL A 65 -0.35 -2.40 -0.51
N PHE A 66 -0.53 -3.69 -0.81
CA PHE A 66 0.52 -4.69 -0.66
C PHE A 66 1.72 -4.41 -1.56
N ILE A 67 1.49 -4.16 -2.86
CA ILE A 67 2.56 -3.87 -3.82
C ILE A 67 3.31 -2.60 -3.40
N LEU A 68 2.61 -1.52 -3.06
CA LEU A 68 3.22 -0.28 -2.60
C LEU A 68 4.04 -0.48 -1.31
N GLY A 69 3.49 -1.21 -0.33
CA GLY A 69 4.17 -1.51 0.92
C GLY A 69 5.47 -2.29 0.71
N THR A 70 5.43 -3.33 -0.13
CA THR A 70 6.64 -4.13 -0.45
C THR A 70 7.70 -3.32 -1.20
N GLY A 71 7.30 -2.49 -2.16
CA GLY A 71 8.22 -1.61 -2.89
C GLY A 71 8.92 -0.61 -1.97
N LEU A 72 8.16 0.04 -1.08
CA LEU A 72 8.70 0.97 -0.10
C LEU A 72 9.66 0.27 0.88
N ALA A 73 9.29 -0.92 1.36
CA ALA A 73 10.15 -1.70 2.26
C ALA A 73 11.48 -2.09 1.59
N PHE A 74 11.46 -2.52 0.33
CA PHE A 74 12.66 -2.83 -0.44
C PHE A 74 13.54 -1.60 -0.64
N TRP A 75 12.93 -0.45 -0.95
CA TRP A 75 13.65 0.81 -1.14
C TRP A 75 14.35 1.28 0.14
N ILE A 76 13.65 1.27 1.29
CA ILE A 76 14.24 1.62 2.59
C ILE A 76 15.39 0.65 2.94
N ARG A 77 15.19 -0.65 2.72
CA ARG A 77 16.22 -1.67 2.95
C ARG A 77 17.45 -1.45 2.06
N GLY A 78 17.24 -1.07 0.81
CA GLY A 78 18.32 -0.73 -0.13
C GLY A 78 19.16 0.44 0.35
N ARG A 79 18.52 1.54 0.78
CA ARG A 79 19.22 2.72 1.33
C ARG A 79 20.04 2.37 2.57
N ARG A 80 19.46 1.65 3.53
CA ARG A 80 20.18 1.22 4.75
C ARG A 80 21.40 0.38 4.44
N LYS A 81 21.31 -0.53 3.46
CA LYS A 81 22.48 -1.32 3.03
C LYS A 81 23.58 -0.44 2.47
N GLN A 82 23.25 0.56 1.66
CA GLN A 82 24.23 1.49 1.11
C GLN A 82 24.94 2.28 2.21
N GLU A 83 24.20 2.83 3.17
CA GLU A 83 24.75 3.54 4.33
C GLU A 83 25.71 2.64 5.14
N LEU A 84 25.29 1.42 5.46
CA LEU A 84 26.13 0.46 6.18
C LEU A 84 27.41 0.10 5.40
N THR A 85 27.32 -0.06 4.07
CA THR A 85 28.51 -0.34 3.25
C THR A 85 29.47 0.84 3.19
N LEU A 86 28.96 2.08 3.15
CA LEU A 86 29.80 3.28 3.20
C LEU A 86 30.48 3.42 4.55
N GLN A 87 29.76 3.17 5.64
CA GLN A 87 30.31 3.18 6.98
C GLN A 87 31.39 2.10 7.17
N ALA A 88 31.15 0.88 6.70
CA ALA A 88 32.14 -0.20 6.75
C ALA A 88 33.43 0.15 5.98
N LYS A 89 33.31 0.74 4.77
CA LYS A 89 34.48 1.20 3.99
C LYS A 89 35.25 2.32 4.70
N ARG A 90 34.54 3.23 5.37
CA ARG A 90 35.15 4.29 6.17
C ARG A 90 35.97 3.70 7.32
N ASP A 91 35.38 2.76 8.07
CA ASP A 91 36.04 2.12 9.22
C ASP A 91 37.27 1.31 8.78
N GLU A 92 37.18 0.62 7.64
CA GLU A 92 38.31 -0.09 7.04
C GLU A 92 39.47 0.85 6.71
N LEU A 93 39.19 1.99 6.07
CA LEU A 93 40.21 2.99 5.73
C LEU A 93 40.84 3.61 6.98
N VAL A 94 40.05 3.94 8.00
CA VAL A 94 40.54 4.48 9.27
C VAL A 94 41.47 3.47 9.95
N ARG A 95 41.08 2.19 10.02
CA ARG A 95 41.92 1.13 10.57
C ARG A 95 43.20 0.95 9.76
N ALA A 96 43.12 1.02 8.43
CA ALA A 96 44.29 0.91 7.57
C ALA A 96 45.27 2.08 7.76
N ILE A 97 44.77 3.29 7.99
CA ILE A 97 45.61 4.47 8.31
C ILE A 97 46.27 4.28 9.68
N ALA A 98 45.51 3.88 10.71
CA ALA A 98 46.07 3.63 12.04
C ALA A 98 47.18 2.55 12.01
N ALA A 99 46.95 1.45 11.29
CA ALA A 99 47.96 0.41 11.11
C ALA A 99 49.21 0.91 10.35
N LEU A 100 49.05 1.87 9.45
CA LEU A 100 50.19 2.50 8.75
C LEU A 100 50.99 3.40 9.71
N ASP A 101 50.30 4.17 10.56
CA ASP A 101 50.89 5.02 11.60
C ASP A 101 51.68 4.17 12.61
N ASP A 102 51.14 3.03 13.04
CA ASP A 102 51.83 2.09 13.94
C ASP A 102 53.11 1.53 13.31
N ARG A 103 53.05 1.12 12.03
CA ARG A 103 54.23 0.60 11.30
C ARG A 103 55.32 1.66 11.13
N ARG A 104 54.95 2.92 10.92
CA ARG A 104 55.91 4.04 10.91
C ARG A 104 56.53 4.23 12.28
N ALA A 105 55.73 4.22 13.35
CA ALA A 105 56.22 4.37 14.73
C ALA A 105 57.19 3.24 15.13
N GLN A 106 57.00 2.03 14.57
CA GLN A 106 57.87 0.88 14.75
C GLN A 106 59.12 0.91 13.84
N GLY A 107 59.22 1.88 12.92
CA GLY A 107 60.34 2.00 11.99
C GLY A 107 60.34 0.96 10.86
N GLU A 108 59.21 0.28 10.62
CA GLU A 108 59.11 -0.77 9.59
C GLU A 108 59.02 -0.23 8.16
N ILE A 109 58.67 1.05 8.00
CA ILE A 109 58.49 1.73 6.72
C ILE A 109 59.20 3.08 6.73
N SER A 110 59.69 3.49 5.57
CA SER A 110 60.35 4.78 5.40
C SER A 110 59.34 5.93 5.39
N ASP A 111 59.79 7.14 5.73
CA ASP A 111 58.93 8.35 5.72
C ASP A 111 58.33 8.64 4.34
N SER A 112 59.05 8.35 3.25
CA SER A 112 58.56 8.54 1.88
C SER A 112 57.47 7.54 1.50
N GLU A 113 57.63 6.26 1.89
CA GLU A 113 56.60 5.24 1.70
C GLU A 113 55.36 5.54 2.55
N PHE A 114 55.56 5.98 3.79
CA PHE A 114 54.48 6.38 4.68
C PHE A 114 53.63 7.50 4.08
N GLU A 115 54.25 8.61 3.65
CA GLU A 115 53.48 9.75 3.12
C GLU A 115 52.77 9.40 1.81
N SER A 116 53.39 8.64 0.90
CA SER A 116 52.77 8.25 -0.37
C SER A 116 51.50 7.38 -0.16
N VAL A 117 51.54 6.45 0.79
CA VAL A 117 50.41 5.56 1.10
C VAL A 117 49.36 6.28 1.95
N ARG A 118 49.77 7.16 2.86
CA ARG A 118 48.86 7.90 3.75
C ARG A 118 48.00 8.89 2.99
N VAL A 119 48.59 9.67 2.07
CA VAL A 119 47.86 10.66 1.26
C VAL A 119 46.76 9.99 0.44
N SER A 120 47.09 8.92 -0.30
CA SER A 120 46.09 8.21 -1.12
C SER A 120 44.94 7.62 -0.30
N ARG A 121 45.21 7.12 0.91
CA ARG A 121 44.17 6.60 1.82
C ARG A 121 43.30 7.72 2.41
N PHE A 122 43.89 8.87 2.74
CA PHE A 122 43.15 10.04 3.20
C PHE A 122 42.27 10.66 2.11
N GLU A 123 42.75 10.72 0.87
CA GLU A 123 41.94 11.18 -0.28
C GLU A 123 40.71 10.29 -0.46
N ARG A 124 40.90 8.98 -0.43
CA ARG A 124 39.79 8.01 -0.54
C ARG A 124 38.81 8.11 0.62
N LEU A 125 39.30 8.35 1.83
CA LEU A 125 38.46 8.60 3.01
C LEU A 125 37.65 9.90 2.85
N ARG A 126 38.28 10.95 2.30
CA ARG A 126 37.65 12.25 2.04
C ARG A 126 36.54 12.13 0.99
N GLU A 127 36.76 11.36 -0.07
CA GLU A 127 35.74 11.06 -1.08
C GLU A 127 34.52 10.35 -0.51
N ILE A 128 34.72 9.37 0.38
CA ILE A 128 33.63 8.60 1.00
C ILE A 128 32.88 9.42 2.07
N SER A 129 33.53 10.44 2.64
CA SER A 129 32.96 11.30 3.68
C SER A 129 32.16 12.51 3.18
N ARG A 130 32.26 12.83 1.88
CA ARG A 130 31.46 13.89 1.23
C ARG A 130 30.09 13.36 0.83
#